data_AF-A0A3D4TEH2-F1
#
_entry.id   AF-A0A3D4TEH2-F1
#
_cell.length_a   1.000
_cell.length_b   1.000
_cell.length_c   1.000
_cell.angle_alpha   90.00
_cell.angle_beta   90.00
_cell.angle_gamma   90.00
#
_symmetry.space_group_name_H-M   'P 1'
#
loop_
_entity.id
_entity.type
_entity.pdbx_description
1 polymer ?
#
loop_
_entity_poly.entity_id
_entity_poly.type
_entity_poly.pdbx_seq_one_letter_code
_entity_poly.pdbx_strand_id
1 'polypeptide(L)'
;ACFIVAGAGQKVAKHGNYGASSVSGASNVMEQLGYTFKNNVDALNRELDAANICFLHAPLFHPALKVVGPIRKNLGMRTFFNMLGPMVNPAAPATQLVGVFSLEMARVYNYLLQQTGKAFTIIHSLDGYDEISLTTDTKVITNNGERIMTPEQLGKRMVMPEDLHGGKTVEEAAAIFKKIIGGQGSFAQNAVVLANAAMALFSTGVYADYDTAYAAAVESLDSGKAKKVLDTLIGLQ
;
A
#
# COMPACT_ATOMS: atom_id res chain seq x y z
N ALA A 1 0.92 6.19 1.08
CA ALA A 1 1.14 5.95 -0.36
C ALA A 1 -0.17 5.97 -1.16
N CYS A 2 -1.16 5.10 -0.86
CA CYS A 2 -2.41 5.02 -1.66
C CYS A 2 -3.17 6.35 -1.83
N PHE A 3 -3.24 7.18 -0.79
CA PHE A 3 -3.84 8.51 -0.88
C PHE A 3 -3.08 9.48 -1.80
N ILE A 4 -1.75 9.34 -1.90
CA ILE A 4 -0.93 10.11 -2.84
C ILE A 4 -1.20 9.65 -4.27
N VAL A 5 -1.32 8.34 -4.49
CA VAL A 5 -1.70 7.78 -5.80
C VAL A 5 -3.08 8.31 -6.24
N ALA A 6 -4.04 8.32 -5.32
CA ALA A 6 -5.38 8.87 -5.56
C ALA A 6 -5.38 10.39 -5.76
N GLY A 7 -4.55 11.13 -5.03
CA GLY A 7 -4.37 12.57 -5.17
C GLY A 7 -3.67 12.96 -6.48
N ALA A 8 -2.85 12.08 -7.05
CA ALA A 8 -2.29 12.19 -8.39
C ALA A 8 -3.30 11.79 -9.51
N GLY A 9 -4.54 11.45 -9.14
CA GLY A 9 -5.64 11.23 -10.07
C GLY A 9 -5.89 9.77 -10.49
N GLN A 10 -5.16 8.80 -9.92
CA GLN A 10 -5.36 7.39 -10.23
C GLN A 10 -6.38 6.74 -9.29
N LYS A 11 -7.30 5.93 -9.82
CA LYS A 11 -8.26 5.18 -8.99
C LYS A 11 -7.56 4.06 -8.21
N VAL A 12 -7.82 3.97 -6.90
CA VAL A 12 -7.20 3.00 -5.98
C VAL A 12 -8.24 2.17 -5.25
N ALA A 13 -8.24 0.87 -5.48
CA ALA A 13 -8.98 -0.10 -4.66
C ALA A 13 -8.03 -0.74 -3.64
N LYS A 14 -7.90 -0.15 -2.44
CA LYS A 14 -6.93 -0.61 -1.44
C LYS A 14 -7.50 -1.81 -0.67
N HIS A 15 -6.99 -3.00 -0.96
CA HIS A 15 -7.25 -4.17 -0.13
C HIS A 15 -6.39 -4.11 1.14
N GLY A 16 -7.03 -4.21 2.31
CA GLY A 16 -6.37 -4.07 3.62
C GLY A 16 -6.99 -4.96 4.69
N ASN A 17 -6.28 -5.11 5.80
CA ASN A 17 -6.74 -5.85 6.97
C ASN A 17 -6.29 -5.14 8.26
N TYR A 18 -6.70 -5.64 9.42
CA TYR A 18 -6.14 -5.25 10.71
C TYR A 18 -4.69 -5.75 10.84
N GLY A 19 -3.93 -5.12 11.75
CA GLY A 19 -2.58 -5.55 12.07
C GLY A 19 -2.56 -6.99 12.59
N ALA A 20 -1.89 -7.91 11.88
CA ALA A 20 -1.76 -9.29 12.33
C ALA A 20 -0.55 -9.50 13.26
N SER A 21 0.51 -8.71 13.05
CA SER A 21 1.77 -8.77 13.81
C SER A 21 2.32 -7.38 14.19
N SER A 22 1.77 -6.30 13.60
CA SER A 22 2.08 -4.93 13.95
C SER A 22 1.09 -4.39 14.98
N VAL A 23 1.53 -3.39 15.74
CA VAL A 23 0.71 -2.64 16.69
C VAL A 23 -0.56 -2.06 16.02
N SER A 24 -0.42 -1.60 14.78
CA SER A 24 -1.52 -1.00 14.02
C SER A 24 -1.44 -1.43 12.56
N GLY A 25 -2.56 -1.89 11.99
CA GLY A 25 -2.70 -2.10 10.55
C GLY A 25 -3.40 -0.92 9.88
N ALA A 26 -3.38 -0.89 8.55
CA ALA A 26 -4.05 0.16 7.78
C ALA A 26 -5.53 0.30 8.14
N SER A 27 -6.21 -0.81 8.47
CA SER A 27 -7.63 -0.75 8.84
C SER A 27 -7.87 -0.08 10.20
N ASN A 28 -6.99 -0.32 11.18
CA ASN A 28 -7.06 0.32 12.50
C ASN A 28 -6.88 1.83 12.39
N VAL A 29 -5.91 2.29 11.59
CA VAL A 29 -5.69 3.72 11.35
C VAL A 29 -6.91 4.34 10.68
N MET A 30 -7.47 3.71 9.64
CA MET A 30 -8.63 4.28 8.93
C MET A 30 -9.88 4.37 9.82
N GLU A 31 -10.17 3.37 10.65
CA GLU A 31 -11.24 3.43 11.66
C GLU A 31 -11.01 4.58 12.64
N GLN A 32 -9.78 4.74 13.14
CA GLN A 32 -9.42 5.84 14.05
C GLN A 32 -9.61 7.23 13.40
N LEU A 33 -9.55 7.30 12.07
CA LEU A 33 -9.80 8.52 11.29
C LEU A 33 -11.28 8.74 10.95
N GLY A 34 -12.17 7.81 11.34
CA GLY A 34 -13.62 7.90 11.10
C GLY A 34 -14.12 7.17 9.86
N TYR A 35 -13.31 6.30 9.23
CA TYR A 35 -13.76 5.50 8.09
C TYR A 35 -14.61 4.31 8.54
N THR A 36 -15.79 4.15 7.94
CA THR A 36 -16.69 3.02 8.21
C THR A 36 -16.53 1.96 7.11
N PHE A 37 -15.90 0.83 7.43
CA PHE A 37 -15.74 -0.26 6.46
C PHE A 37 -17.09 -0.84 6.02
N LYS A 38 -17.23 -1.02 4.70
CA LYS A 38 -18.45 -1.50 4.05
C LYS A 38 -18.13 -2.49 2.93
N ASN A 39 -19.10 -3.34 2.59
CA ASN A 39 -19.04 -4.26 1.44
C ASN A 39 -20.13 -4.01 0.40
N ASN A 40 -20.89 -2.91 0.56
CA ASN A 40 -21.86 -2.48 -0.44
C ASN A 40 -21.11 -1.90 -1.65
N VAL A 41 -21.30 -2.53 -2.81
CA VAL A 41 -20.60 -2.20 -4.06
C VAL A 41 -20.91 -0.77 -4.51
N ASP A 42 -22.17 -0.33 -4.44
CA ASP A 42 -22.56 1.02 -4.86
C ASP A 42 -21.93 2.10 -3.99
N ALA A 43 -21.87 1.86 -2.67
CA ALA A 43 -21.20 2.76 -1.74
C ALA A 43 -19.69 2.86 -2.01
N LEU A 44 -19.03 1.74 -2.30
CA LEU A 44 -17.60 1.71 -2.63
C LEU A 44 -17.31 2.36 -3.99
N ASN A 45 -18.17 2.17 -4.98
CA ASN A 45 -18.06 2.87 -6.26
C ASN A 45 -18.23 4.38 -6.09
N ARG A 46 -19.16 4.81 -5.23
CA ARG A 46 -19.34 6.23 -4.89
C ARG A 46 -18.08 6.83 -4.25
N GLU A 47 -17.43 6.10 -3.34
CA GLU A 47 -16.14 6.52 -2.77
C GLU A 47 -15.05 6.62 -3.83
N LEU A 48 -14.97 5.60 -4.72
CA LEU A 48 -13.99 5.58 -5.80
C LEU A 48 -14.20 6.71 -6.81
N ASP A 49 -15.44 7.08 -7.11
CA ASP A 49 -15.77 8.15 -8.05
C ASP A 49 -15.58 9.55 -7.45
N ALA A 50 -15.87 9.73 -6.16
CA ALA A 50 -15.75 11.01 -5.48
C ALA A 50 -14.32 11.30 -4.99
N ALA A 51 -13.61 10.28 -4.50
CA ALA A 51 -12.31 10.42 -3.83
C ALA A 51 -11.16 9.72 -4.58
N ASN A 52 -11.39 9.03 -5.69
CA ASN A 52 -10.39 8.18 -6.36
C ASN A 52 -9.87 7.01 -5.51
N ILE A 53 -10.47 6.72 -4.35
CA ILE A 53 -10.03 5.63 -3.49
C ILE A 53 -11.19 4.99 -2.75
N CYS A 54 -11.15 3.67 -2.59
CA CYS A 54 -11.99 2.93 -1.66
C CYS A 54 -11.15 1.90 -0.89
N PHE A 55 -11.62 1.48 0.27
CA PHE A 55 -10.97 0.44 1.08
C PHE A 55 -11.79 -0.84 1.08
N LEU A 56 -11.13 -1.92 0.67
CA LEU A 56 -11.69 -3.26 0.72
C LEU A 56 -11.13 -3.91 1.99
N HIS A 57 -11.95 -4.02 3.02
CA HIS A 57 -11.53 -4.64 4.28
C HIS A 57 -11.70 -6.16 4.20
N ALA A 58 -10.58 -6.89 4.21
CA ALA A 58 -10.54 -8.32 3.89
C ALA A 58 -11.58 -9.17 4.65
N PRO A 59 -11.84 -8.98 5.95
CA PRO A 59 -12.87 -9.70 6.69
C PRO A 59 -14.30 -9.58 6.12
N LEU A 60 -14.64 -8.47 5.45
CA LEU A 60 -15.97 -8.26 4.86
C LEU A 60 -16.13 -8.92 3.49
N PHE A 61 -15.02 -9.12 2.78
CA PHE A 61 -15.00 -9.68 1.42
C PHE A 61 -14.63 -11.16 1.35
N HIS A 62 -14.01 -11.68 2.41
CA HIS A 62 -13.60 -13.09 2.49
C HIS A 62 -14.19 -13.76 3.74
N PRO A 63 -15.53 -13.83 3.89
CA PRO A 63 -16.17 -14.41 5.07
C PRO A 63 -15.79 -15.88 5.27
N ALA A 64 -15.53 -16.63 4.19
CA ALA A 64 -15.04 -18.00 4.25
C ALA A 64 -13.68 -18.10 4.98
N LEU A 65 -12.82 -17.08 4.87
CA LEU A 65 -11.54 -17.05 5.59
C LEU A 65 -11.70 -16.80 7.09
N LYS A 66 -12.86 -16.32 7.56
CA LYS A 66 -13.16 -16.18 8.99
C LYS A 66 -13.18 -17.53 9.69
N VAL A 67 -13.65 -18.57 9.01
CA VAL A 67 -13.73 -19.95 9.53
C VAL A 67 -12.36 -20.49 9.91
N VAL A 68 -11.31 -20.15 9.14
CA VAL A 68 -9.94 -20.62 9.39
C VAL A 68 -9.15 -19.70 10.33
N GLY A 69 -9.70 -18.57 10.74
CA GLY A 69 -9.05 -17.59 11.62
C GLY A 69 -8.54 -18.18 12.95
N PRO A 70 -9.38 -18.90 13.72
CA PRO A 70 -8.95 -19.55 14.97
C PRO A 70 -7.83 -20.57 14.76
N ILE A 71 -7.91 -21.37 13.69
CA ILE A 71 -6.89 -22.38 13.35
C ILE A 71 -5.56 -21.70 13.07
N ARG A 72 -5.56 -20.62 12.26
CA ARG A 72 -4.35 -19.85 11.96
C ARG A 72 -3.73 -19.24 13.20
N LYS A 73 -4.55 -18.70 14.11
CA LYS A 73 -4.08 -18.13 15.37
C LYS A 73 -3.42 -19.20 16.26
N ASN A 74 -4.02 -20.38 16.34
CA ASN A 74 -3.49 -21.50 17.12
C ASN A 74 -2.18 -22.06 16.53
N LEU A 75 -2.05 -22.09 15.20
CA LEU A 75 -0.82 -22.55 14.55
C LEU A 75 0.37 -21.61 14.79
N GLY A 76 0.14 -20.30 14.95
CA GLY A 76 1.19 -19.33 15.27
C GLY A 76 2.29 -19.17 14.20
N MET A 77 2.14 -19.81 13.04
CA MET A 77 3.11 -19.81 11.95
C MET A 77 2.48 -19.37 10.64
N ARG A 78 3.32 -18.91 9.70
CA ARG A 78 2.87 -18.53 8.35
C ARG A 78 2.44 -19.77 7.56
N THR A 79 1.33 -19.66 6.85
CA THR A 79 0.79 -20.73 6.00
C THR A 79 0.41 -20.18 4.63
N PHE A 80 -0.09 -21.03 3.72
CA PHE A 80 -0.55 -20.60 2.39
C PHE A 80 -1.63 -19.50 2.46
N PHE A 81 -2.40 -19.40 3.57
CA PHE A 81 -3.37 -18.33 3.76
C PHE A 81 -2.73 -16.93 3.80
N ASN A 82 -1.48 -16.81 4.22
CA ASN A 82 -0.74 -15.55 4.16
C ASN A 82 -0.43 -15.12 2.72
N MET A 83 -0.40 -16.08 1.79
CA MET A 83 -0.12 -15.86 0.36
C MET A 83 -1.36 -15.40 -0.43
N LEU A 84 -2.56 -15.72 0.06
CA LEU A 84 -3.79 -15.45 -0.68
C LEU A 84 -4.18 -13.98 -0.67
N GLY A 85 -3.90 -13.25 0.42
CA GLY A 85 -4.42 -11.89 0.64
C GLY A 85 -4.25 -10.95 -0.55
N PRO A 86 -3.03 -10.75 -1.07
CA PRO A 86 -2.80 -9.90 -2.23
C PRO A 86 -3.34 -10.46 -3.56
N MET A 87 -3.61 -11.77 -3.64
CA MET A 87 -4.03 -12.44 -4.87
C MET A 87 -5.55 -12.43 -5.06
N VAL A 88 -6.33 -12.09 -4.03
CA VAL A 88 -7.79 -12.20 -4.04
C VAL A 88 -8.49 -10.85 -3.92
N ASN A 89 -7.87 -9.76 -4.37
CA ASN A 89 -8.50 -8.43 -4.36
C ASN A 89 -9.84 -8.47 -5.13
N PRO A 90 -10.99 -8.25 -4.48
CA PRO A 90 -12.30 -8.43 -5.10
C PRO A 90 -12.61 -7.39 -6.19
N ALA A 91 -11.91 -6.26 -6.20
CA ALA A 91 -12.02 -5.27 -7.28
C ALA A 91 -11.24 -5.65 -8.54
N ALA A 92 -10.44 -6.72 -8.51
CA ALA A 92 -9.69 -7.24 -9.63
C ALA A 92 -8.94 -6.15 -10.46
N PRO A 93 -8.13 -5.29 -9.82
CA PRO A 93 -7.56 -4.10 -10.45
C PRO A 93 -6.72 -4.45 -11.69
N ALA A 94 -6.68 -3.54 -12.67
CA ALA A 94 -5.89 -3.71 -13.90
C ALA A 94 -4.37 -3.74 -13.63
N THR A 95 -3.94 -3.01 -12.59
CA THR A 95 -2.55 -2.93 -12.14
C THR A 95 -2.49 -3.23 -10.65
N GLN A 96 -1.49 -4.01 -10.22
CA GLN A 96 -1.27 -4.32 -8.81
C GLN A 96 0.19 -4.06 -8.40
N LEU A 97 0.38 -3.23 -7.37
CA LEU A 97 1.63 -3.18 -6.60
C LEU A 97 1.46 -4.04 -5.34
N VAL A 98 2.36 -5.00 -5.12
CA VAL A 98 2.32 -5.89 -3.97
C VAL A 98 3.67 -5.98 -3.27
N GLY A 99 3.62 -5.77 -1.95
CA GLY A 99 4.70 -6.06 -1.04
C GLY A 99 4.79 -7.53 -0.68
N VAL A 100 6.01 -8.08 -0.60
CA VAL A 100 6.23 -9.43 -0.08
C VAL A 100 7.35 -9.43 0.96
N PHE A 101 7.21 -10.30 1.95
CA PHE A 101 8.12 -10.38 3.09
C PHE A 101 9.42 -11.14 2.80
N SER A 102 9.53 -11.83 1.66
CA SER A 102 10.74 -12.56 1.27
C SER A 102 10.86 -12.75 -0.24
N LEU A 103 12.08 -13.01 -0.71
CA LEU A 103 12.38 -13.28 -2.12
C LEU A 103 11.78 -14.60 -2.62
N GLU A 104 11.64 -15.61 -1.76
CA GLU A 104 10.95 -16.86 -2.10
C GLU A 104 9.47 -16.58 -2.39
N MET A 105 8.83 -15.74 -1.56
CA MET A 105 7.45 -15.33 -1.80
C MET A 105 7.32 -14.49 -3.08
N ALA A 106 8.29 -13.59 -3.32
CA ALA A 106 8.35 -12.81 -4.56
C ALA A 106 8.36 -13.70 -5.80
N ARG A 107 9.15 -14.78 -5.78
CA ARG A 107 9.22 -15.75 -6.89
C ARG A 107 7.88 -16.46 -7.11
N VAL A 108 7.21 -16.89 -6.05
CA VAL A 108 5.90 -17.55 -6.17
C VAL A 108 4.85 -16.59 -6.74
N TYR A 109 4.80 -15.36 -6.24
CA TYR A 109 3.88 -14.35 -6.75
C TYR A 109 4.17 -13.99 -8.20
N ASN A 110 5.44 -13.87 -8.60
CA ASN A 110 5.82 -13.61 -9.98
C ASN A 110 5.25 -14.69 -10.90
N TYR A 111 5.44 -15.97 -10.55
CA TYR A 111 4.91 -17.10 -11.33
C TYR A 111 3.38 -17.06 -11.46
N LEU A 112 2.66 -16.78 -10.37
CA LEU A 112 1.19 -16.72 -10.39
C LEU A 112 0.67 -15.51 -11.17
N LEU A 113 1.25 -14.33 -10.97
CA LEU A 113 0.78 -13.09 -11.57
C LEU A 113 1.03 -13.03 -13.08
N GLN A 114 2.11 -13.65 -13.58
CA GLN A 114 2.35 -13.81 -15.01
C GLN A 114 1.19 -14.50 -15.76
N GLN A 115 0.49 -15.43 -15.10
CA GLN A 115 -0.63 -16.16 -15.70
C GLN A 115 -1.90 -15.30 -15.85
N THR A 116 -1.99 -14.18 -15.13
CA THR A 116 -3.19 -13.34 -15.13
C THR A 116 -3.29 -12.41 -16.35
N GLY A 117 -2.17 -12.18 -17.04
CA GLY A 117 -2.07 -11.19 -18.12
C GLY A 117 -2.19 -9.73 -17.65
N LYS A 118 -2.31 -9.47 -16.35
CA LYS A 118 -2.43 -8.12 -15.77
C LYS A 118 -1.06 -7.52 -15.47
N ALA A 119 -1.01 -6.19 -15.41
CA ALA A 119 0.18 -5.48 -14.98
C ALA A 119 0.41 -5.69 -13.48
N PHE A 120 1.62 -6.08 -13.10
CA PHE A 120 1.98 -6.22 -11.69
C PHE A 120 3.39 -5.72 -11.41
N THR A 121 3.57 -5.30 -10.16
CA THR A 121 4.86 -4.96 -9.57
C THR A 121 4.94 -5.58 -8.19
N ILE A 122 5.91 -6.46 -7.98
CA ILE A 122 6.23 -7.03 -6.68
C ILE A 122 7.45 -6.30 -6.13
N ILE A 123 7.39 -5.89 -4.87
CA ILE A 123 8.48 -5.22 -4.16
C ILE A 123 8.87 -5.98 -2.90
N HIS A 124 10.17 -6.02 -2.63
CA HIS A 124 10.75 -6.54 -1.39
C HIS A 124 12.05 -5.80 -1.10
N SER A 125 12.12 -5.11 0.03
CA SER A 125 13.38 -4.51 0.47
C SER A 125 14.33 -5.59 0.99
N LEU A 126 15.62 -5.50 0.67
CA LEU A 126 16.60 -6.54 0.98
C LEU A 126 16.92 -6.70 2.48
N ASP A 127 16.40 -5.81 3.32
CA ASP A 127 16.42 -5.89 4.78
C ASP A 127 15.11 -6.43 5.39
N GLY A 128 14.18 -6.91 4.54
CA GLY A 128 13.04 -7.71 4.96
C GLY A 128 11.69 -6.98 4.96
N TYR A 129 11.65 -5.69 4.67
CA TYR A 129 10.38 -4.97 4.50
C TYR A 129 9.64 -5.45 3.25
N ASP A 130 8.32 -5.56 3.35
CA ASP A 130 7.40 -5.74 2.23
C ASP A 130 7.03 -4.41 1.55
N GLU A 131 7.85 -3.39 1.73
CA GLU A 131 7.66 -2.03 1.22
C GLU A 131 9.00 -1.51 0.68
N ILE A 132 8.99 -0.43 -0.10
CA ILE A 132 10.24 0.31 -0.38
C ILE A 132 10.62 1.08 0.89
N SER A 133 11.61 0.61 1.64
CA SER A 133 12.02 1.22 2.92
C SER A 133 13.04 2.35 2.78
N LEU A 134 13.79 2.40 1.67
CA LEU A 134 14.94 3.31 1.47
C LEU A 134 16.10 3.14 2.47
N THR A 135 16.06 2.13 3.33
CA THR A 135 17.15 1.76 4.27
C THR A 135 18.19 0.89 3.58
N THR A 136 17.81 0.21 2.50
CA THR A 136 18.67 -0.58 1.62
C THR A 136 18.02 -0.71 0.25
N ASP A 137 18.67 -1.44 -0.66
CA ASP A 137 18.17 -1.72 -1.99
C ASP A 137 16.85 -2.51 -1.96
N THR A 138 16.00 -2.27 -2.96
CA THR A 138 14.73 -2.98 -3.14
C THR A 138 14.76 -3.86 -4.39
N LYS A 139 14.37 -5.12 -4.24
CA LYS A 139 14.08 -6.01 -5.37
C LYS A 139 12.70 -5.64 -5.94
N VAL A 140 12.68 -5.34 -7.24
CA VAL A 140 11.46 -5.00 -7.99
C VAL A 140 11.27 -6.02 -9.11
N ILE A 141 10.11 -6.68 -9.13
CA ILE A 141 9.76 -7.68 -10.15
C ILE A 141 8.49 -7.22 -10.87
N THR A 142 8.55 -7.17 -12.19
CA THR A 142 7.46 -6.70 -13.07
C THR A 142 7.23 -7.67 -14.22
N ASN A 143 6.21 -7.43 -15.04
CA ASN A 143 6.01 -8.15 -16.31
C ASN A 143 7.25 -8.10 -17.23
N ASN A 144 8.08 -7.05 -17.14
CA ASN A 144 9.27 -6.85 -17.96
C ASN A 144 10.54 -7.49 -17.36
N GLY A 145 10.41 -8.19 -16.24
CA GLY A 145 11.51 -8.83 -15.53
C GLY A 145 11.84 -8.19 -14.19
N GLU A 146 12.99 -8.58 -13.66
CA GLU A 146 13.43 -8.28 -12.31
C GLU A 146 14.63 -7.34 -12.29
N ARG A 147 14.67 -6.42 -11.33
CA ARG A 147 15.80 -5.51 -11.11
C ARG A 147 15.97 -5.21 -9.62
N ILE A 148 17.16 -4.75 -9.26
CA ILE A 148 17.44 -4.15 -7.95
C ILE A 148 17.47 -2.64 -8.14
N MET A 149 16.79 -1.90 -7.27
CA MET A 149 16.76 -0.44 -7.30
C MET A 149 17.27 0.11 -5.96
N THR A 150 18.19 1.05 -6.02
CA THR A 150 18.82 1.64 -4.82
C THR A 150 17.91 2.69 -4.16
N PRO A 151 18.13 3.02 -2.87
CA PRO A 151 17.45 4.14 -2.22
C PRO A 151 17.59 5.47 -2.96
N GLU A 152 18.71 5.73 -3.63
CA GLU A 152 18.94 6.96 -4.39
C GLU A 152 18.08 7.00 -5.66
N GLN A 153 17.92 5.86 -6.33
CA GLN A 153 17.04 5.74 -7.49
C GLN A 153 15.57 5.92 -7.11
N LEU A 154 15.15 5.38 -5.96
CA LEU A 154 13.75 5.37 -5.51
C LEU A 154 13.33 6.60 -4.70
N GLY A 155 14.21 7.10 -3.85
CA GLY A 155 13.90 8.12 -2.85
C GLY A 155 14.94 9.22 -2.73
N LYS A 156 15.86 9.30 -3.70
CA LYS A 156 16.96 10.29 -3.81
C LYS A 156 18.05 10.17 -2.74
N ARG A 157 17.78 9.50 -1.62
CA ARG A 157 18.77 9.18 -0.58
C ARG A 157 18.34 8.01 0.30
N MET A 158 19.33 7.39 0.93
CA MET A 158 19.13 6.43 2.01
C MET A 158 18.58 7.09 3.28
N VAL A 159 17.79 6.34 4.05
CA VAL A 159 17.24 6.75 5.36
C VAL A 159 17.59 5.70 6.43
N MET A 160 17.45 6.05 7.70
CA MET A 160 17.72 5.14 8.80
C MET A 160 16.45 4.40 9.25
N PRO A 161 16.50 3.11 9.60
CA PRO A 161 15.33 2.35 10.07
C PRO A 161 14.61 3.00 11.26
N GLU A 162 15.37 3.65 12.15
CA GLU A 162 14.85 4.35 13.33
C GLU A 162 13.94 5.54 12.96
N ASP A 163 14.10 6.10 11.76
CA ASP A 163 13.26 7.21 11.29
C ASP A 163 11.87 6.74 10.81
N LEU A 164 11.67 5.42 10.65
CA LEU A 164 10.48 4.80 10.04
C LEU A 164 9.51 4.21 11.08
N HIS A 165 9.71 4.49 12.37
CA HIS A 165 8.82 3.99 13.41
C HIS A 165 7.37 4.47 13.21
N GLY A 166 6.43 3.50 13.20
CA GLY A 166 5.00 3.73 12.98
C GLY A 166 4.17 4.01 14.23
N GLY A 167 4.80 4.26 15.38
CA GLY A 167 4.13 4.44 16.68
C GLY A 167 3.89 3.14 17.46
N LYS A 168 3.57 3.28 18.74
CA LYS A 168 3.31 2.20 19.71
C LYS A 168 1.82 1.99 20.01
N THR A 169 0.95 2.86 19.52
CA THR A 169 -0.50 2.71 19.61
C THR A 169 -1.18 3.08 18.28
N VAL A 170 -2.46 2.75 18.14
CA VAL A 170 -3.25 3.13 16.96
C VAL A 170 -3.38 4.65 16.86
N GLU A 171 -3.48 5.35 17.98
CA GLU A 171 -3.53 6.81 18.06
C GLU A 171 -2.23 7.45 17.59
N GLU A 172 -1.07 6.93 18.04
CA GLU A 172 0.24 7.41 17.58
C GLU A 172 0.42 7.17 16.08
N ALA A 173 0.04 5.98 15.58
CA ALA A 173 0.09 5.67 14.16
C ALA A 173 -0.81 6.61 13.33
N ALA A 174 -2.02 6.91 13.81
CA ALA A 174 -2.94 7.84 13.17
C ALA A 174 -2.42 9.28 13.21
N ALA A 175 -1.74 9.70 14.27
CA ALA A 175 -1.10 11.02 14.36
C ALA A 175 0.05 11.16 13.36
N ILE A 176 0.92 10.14 13.26
CA ILE A 176 2.00 10.10 12.26
C ILE A 176 1.41 10.15 10.85
N PHE A 177 0.37 9.34 10.59
CA PHE A 177 -0.33 9.35 9.30
C PHE A 177 -0.89 10.73 8.96
N LYS A 178 -1.59 11.40 9.88
CA LYS A 178 -2.13 12.77 9.70
C LYS A 178 -1.03 13.80 9.41
N LYS A 179 0.10 13.68 10.09
CA LYS A 179 1.27 14.55 9.88
C LYS A 179 1.84 14.37 8.48
N ILE A 180 2.07 13.12 8.06
CA ILE A 180 2.62 12.81 6.74
C ILE A 180 1.66 13.25 5.63
N ILE A 181 0.38 12.87 5.69
CA ILE A 181 -0.59 13.20 4.64
C ILE A 181 -0.81 14.71 4.50
N GLY A 182 -0.58 15.48 5.57
CA GLY A 182 -0.57 16.94 5.55
C GLY A 182 0.74 17.57 5.07
N GLY A 183 1.71 16.79 4.56
CA GLY A 183 3.02 17.28 4.11
C GLY A 183 3.99 17.64 5.23
N GLN A 184 3.65 17.35 6.49
CA GLN A 184 4.41 17.76 7.67
C GLN A 184 5.30 16.65 8.25
N GLY A 185 5.38 15.48 7.60
CA GLY A 185 6.22 14.37 8.02
C GLY A 185 7.71 14.74 8.12
N SER A 186 8.50 13.91 8.81
CA SER A 186 9.96 14.03 8.69
C SER A 186 10.39 13.79 7.24
N PHE A 187 11.61 14.20 6.89
CA PHE A 187 12.12 13.88 5.56
C PHE A 187 12.01 12.38 5.27
N ALA A 188 12.47 11.52 6.18
CA ALA A 188 12.53 10.08 5.94
C ALA A 188 11.12 9.49 5.74
N GLN A 189 10.17 9.92 6.57
CA GLN A 189 8.76 9.53 6.46
C GLN A 189 8.16 9.92 5.11
N ASN A 190 8.38 11.17 4.68
CA ASN A 190 7.88 11.64 3.39
C ASN A 190 8.57 10.90 2.24
N ALA A 191 9.89 10.72 2.29
CA ALA A 191 10.68 10.05 1.24
C ALA A 191 10.20 8.61 1.01
N VAL A 192 10.02 7.82 2.07
CA VAL A 192 9.53 6.43 1.99
C VAL A 192 8.12 6.37 1.41
N VAL A 193 7.23 7.25 1.88
CA VAL A 193 5.85 7.28 1.42
C VAL A 193 5.74 7.73 -0.04
N LEU A 194 6.58 8.67 -0.47
CA LEU A 194 6.71 9.12 -1.86
C LEU A 194 7.28 8.01 -2.75
N ALA A 195 8.34 7.31 -2.33
CA ALA A 195 8.94 6.23 -3.13
C ALA A 195 7.94 5.09 -3.41
N ASN A 196 7.15 4.68 -2.42
CA ASN A 196 6.09 3.70 -2.59
C ASN A 196 4.93 4.22 -3.47
N ALA A 197 4.54 5.48 -3.32
CA ALA A 197 3.52 6.09 -4.18
C ALA A 197 3.98 6.22 -5.64
N ALA A 198 5.22 6.66 -5.84
CA ALA A 198 5.86 6.77 -7.16
C ALA A 198 5.95 5.41 -7.85
N MET A 199 6.32 4.35 -7.13
CA MET A 199 6.34 3.00 -7.70
C MET A 199 4.93 2.54 -8.10
N ALA A 200 3.91 2.82 -7.28
CA ALA A 200 2.53 2.50 -7.63
C ALA A 200 2.05 3.27 -8.87
N LEU A 201 2.37 4.57 -8.96
CA LEU A 201 2.07 5.43 -10.12
C LEU A 201 2.80 4.94 -11.36
N PHE A 202 4.10 4.67 -11.27
CA PHE A 202 4.91 4.16 -12.38
C PHE A 202 4.38 2.82 -12.90
N SER A 203 3.92 1.95 -11.99
CA SER A 203 3.34 0.64 -12.34
C SER A 203 2.07 0.75 -13.19
N THR A 204 1.38 1.89 -13.19
CA THR A 204 0.18 2.09 -14.02
C THR A 204 0.49 2.20 -15.52
N GLY A 205 1.75 2.48 -15.89
CA GLY A 205 2.14 2.75 -17.27
C GLY A 205 1.71 4.12 -17.81
N VAL A 206 1.07 4.96 -16.99
CA VAL A 206 0.64 6.32 -17.38
C VAL A 206 1.81 7.30 -17.44
N TYR A 207 2.85 7.07 -16.64
CA TYR A 207 4.04 7.92 -16.56
C TYR A 207 5.16 7.34 -17.43
N ALA A 208 5.89 8.20 -18.15
CA ALA A 208 6.92 7.80 -19.09
C ALA A 208 8.11 7.09 -18.41
N ASP A 209 8.43 7.50 -17.18
CA ASP A 209 9.53 6.98 -16.39
C ASP A 209 9.24 7.11 -14.88
N TYR A 210 10.14 6.57 -14.07
CA TYR A 210 10.00 6.63 -12.62
C TYR A 210 10.08 8.07 -12.07
N ASP A 211 10.93 8.92 -12.65
CA ASP A 211 11.14 10.29 -12.16
C ASP A 211 9.92 11.17 -12.37
N THR A 212 9.21 11.02 -13.49
CA THR A 212 7.93 11.68 -13.75
C THR A 212 6.83 11.18 -12.81
N ALA A 213 6.79 9.87 -12.51
CA ALA A 213 5.88 9.32 -11.49
C ALA A 213 6.21 9.83 -10.08
N TYR A 214 7.49 9.97 -9.75
CA TYR A 214 7.96 10.51 -8.48
C TYR A 214 7.59 11.98 -8.33
N ALA A 215 7.79 12.79 -9.37
CA ALA A 215 7.37 14.20 -9.38
C ALA A 215 5.86 14.36 -9.16
N ALA A 216 5.04 13.49 -9.77
CA ALA A 216 3.59 13.49 -9.54
C ALA A 216 3.21 13.08 -8.10
N ALA A 217 3.94 12.13 -7.50
CA ALA A 217 3.76 11.79 -6.09
C ALA A 217 4.10 12.97 -5.17
N VAL A 218 5.19 13.68 -5.45
CA VAL A 218 5.60 14.90 -4.72
C VAL A 218 4.53 15.97 -4.84
N GLU A 219 4.10 16.29 -6.07
CA GLU A 219 3.05 17.28 -6.31
C GLU A 219 1.77 16.91 -5.56
N SER A 220 1.36 15.63 -5.59
CA SER A 220 0.15 15.19 -4.90
C SER A 220 0.24 15.36 -3.38
N LEU A 221 1.41 15.17 -2.78
CA LEU A 221 1.60 15.35 -1.33
C LEU A 221 1.66 16.84 -0.97
N ASP A 222 2.55 17.59 -1.62
CA ASP A 222 2.90 18.96 -1.26
C ASP A 222 1.79 19.96 -1.56
N SER A 223 1.02 19.73 -2.64
CA SER A 223 -0.14 20.56 -2.96
C SER A 223 -1.36 20.28 -2.07
N GLY A 224 -1.30 19.28 -1.20
CA GLY A 224 -2.41 18.86 -0.36
C GLY A 224 -3.50 18.06 -1.08
N LYS A 225 -3.33 17.71 -2.36
CA LYS A 225 -4.28 16.86 -3.11
C LYS A 225 -4.52 15.51 -2.42
N ALA A 226 -3.46 14.88 -1.92
CA ALA A 226 -3.56 13.63 -1.17
C ALA A 226 -4.38 13.77 0.12
N LYS A 227 -4.20 14.89 0.84
CA LYS A 227 -5.00 15.22 2.02
C LYS A 227 -6.47 15.45 1.65
N LYS A 228 -6.73 16.19 0.57
CA LYS A 228 -8.10 16.44 0.08
C LYS A 228 -8.83 15.14 -0.24
N VAL A 229 -8.14 14.14 -0.80
CA VAL A 229 -8.71 12.80 -1.01
C VAL A 229 -9.13 12.16 0.31
N LEU A 230 -8.27 12.19 1.34
CA LEU A 230 -8.62 11.68 2.67
C LEU A 230 -9.85 12.41 3.23
N ASP A 231 -9.82 13.74 3.23
CA ASP A 231 -10.91 14.56 3.78
C ASP A 231 -12.24 14.27 3.05
N THR A 232 -12.19 14.11 1.72
CA THR A 232 -13.35 13.76 0.89
C THR A 232 -13.86 12.36 1.22
N LEU A 233 -12.96 11.37 1.34
CA LEU A 233 -13.34 10.00 1.69
C LEU A 233 -14.00 9.92 3.07
N ILE A 234 -13.45 10.61 4.07
CA ILE A 234 -14.00 10.65 5.43
C ILE A 234 -15.33 11.43 5.48
N GLY A 235 -15.49 12.48 4.68
CA GLY A 235 -16.76 13.22 4.58
C GLY A 235 -17.92 12.44 3.94
N LEU A 236 -17.67 11.28 3.33
CA LEU A 236 -18.69 10.40 2.75
C LEU A 236 -19.18 9.31 3.71
N GLN A 237 -18.66 9.26 4.93
CA GLN A 237 -18.93 8.19 5.90
C GLN A 237 -20.23 8.40 6.68
#